data_AF-A0A7J6NJ26-F1
#
_entry.id   AF-A0A7J6NJ26-F1
#
_cell.length_a   1.000
_cell.length_b   1.000
_cell.length_c   1.000
_cell.angle_alpha   90.00
_cell.angle_beta   90.00
_cell.angle_gamma   90.00
#
_symmetry.space_group_name_H-M   'P 1'
#
loop_
_entity.id
_entity.type
_entity.pdbx_description
1 polymer ?
#
loop_
_entity_poly.entity_id
_entity_poly.type
_entity_poly.pdbx_seq_one_letter_code
_entity_poly.pdbx_strand_id
1 'polypeptide(L)'
;MMICGIFIIVFMTITEASAHSWVFNLKGDIKSGVPRMGPTTHNHPDQYYARPMCPKPSLSQCEGLPPPYKPLDETSLRPCRRAGSDGAPNMLSLAEVTRGGKLHISWMGNGHTNSVSDGTCIVFKMAPYKEDPSWVDFTWPLEDCLPFYHKNVYTDASSADLIIPANTQPGVYTILYMWSKFQGVYYGTCSDIVVH
;
A
#
# COMPACT_ATOMS: atom_id res chain seq x y z
N MET A 1 30.83 -3.23 -52.31
CA MET A 1 30.38 -2.47 -51.12
C MET A 1 29.50 -3.39 -50.28
N MET A 2 30.05 -3.97 -49.21
CA MET A 2 29.33 -4.84 -48.29
C MET A 2 28.96 -4.02 -47.05
N ILE A 3 27.68 -3.75 -46.85
CA ILE A 3 27.20 -3.10 -45.63
C ILE A 3 27.01 -4.22 -44.59
N CYS A 4 27.99 -4.39 -43.71
CA CYS A 4 27.84 -5.22 -42.51
C CYS A 4 26.87 -4.51 -41.56
N GLY A 5 25.62 -4.95 -41.55
CA GLY A 5 24.64 -4.54 -40.55
C GLY A 5 24.99 -5.15 -39.20
N ILE A 6 25.42 -4.32 -38.25
CA ILE A 6 25.60 -4.72 -36.85
C ILE A 6 24.20 -4.86 -36.25
N PHE A 7 23.74 -6.09 -36.04
CA PHE A 7 22.57 -6.36 -35.21
C PHE A 7 22.97 -6.20 -33.74
N ILE A 8 22.71 -5.02 -33.18
CA ILE A 8 22.79 -4.81 -31.73
C ILE A 8 21.57 -5.52 -31.12
N ILE A 9 21.74 -6.76 -30.68
CA ILE A 9 20.75 -7.44 -29.84
C ILE A 9 20.84 -6.83 -28.46
N VAL A 10 19.97 -5.85 -28.18
CA VAL A 10 19.77 -5.33 -26.83
C VAL A 10 19.08 -6.41 -26.03
N PHE A 11 19.85 -7.20 -25.26
CA PHE A 11 19.31 -8.03 -24.19
C PHE A 11 18.82 -7.08 -23.09
N MET A 12 17.57 -6.63 -23.20
CA MET A 12 16.84 -6.11 -22.04
C MET A 12 16.64 -7.28 -21.08
N THR A 13 17.55 -7.44 -20.12
CA THR A 13 17.28 -8.24 -18.93
C THR A 13 16.15 -7.55 -18.17
N ILE A 14 14.93 -8.07 -18.35
CA ILE A 14 13.77 -7.70 -17.54
C ILE A 14 14.06 -8.21 -16.14
N THR A 15 14.66 -7.37 -15.30
CA THR A 15 14.73 -7.63 -13.87
C THR A 15 13.29 -7.61 -13.37
N GLU A 16 12.79 -8.76 -12.90
CA GLU A 16 11.53 -8.82 -12.18
C GLU A 16 11.61 -7.89 -10.97
N ALA A 17 11.02 -6.70 -11.10
CA ALA A 17 10.72 -5.79 -10.02
C ALA A 17 9.69 -6.44 -9.08
N SER A 18 10.16 -7.32 -8.20
CA SER A 18 9.38 -7.90 -7.10
C SER A 18 9.98 -7.43 -5.77
N ALA A 19 9.62 -6.21 -5.38
CA ALA A 19 9.88 -5.70 -4.03
C ALA A 19 8.85 -4.59 -3.73
N HIS A 20 7.96 -4.80 -2.75
CA HIS A 20 6.84 -3.89 -2.43
C HIS A 20 6.83 -3.53 -0.95
N SER A 21 6.34 -2.33 -0.60
CA SER A 21 6.20 -1.91 0.80
C SER A 21 4.79 -2.20 1.29
N TRP A 22 4.67 -2.68 2.52
CA TRP A 22 3.38 -2.93 3.17
C TRP A 22 3.39 -2.46 4.61
N VAL A 23 2.26 -1.91 5.07
CA VAL A 23 2.04 -1.64 6.50
C VAL A 23 2.13 -2.95 7.26
N PHE A 24 2.81 -2.95 8.41
CA PHE A 24 2.89 -4.11 9.29
C PHE A 24 2.52 -3.80 10.73
N ASN A 25 2.45 -2.52 11.12
CA ASN A 25 2.12 -2.13 12.49
C ASN A 25 1.41 -0.78 12.55
N LEU A 26 0.49 -0.64 13.49
CA LEU A 26 -0.21 0.59 13.83
C LEU A 26 -0.18 0.77 15.35
N LYS A 27 0.25 1.93 15.85
CA LYS A 27 0.24 2.25 17.27
C LYS A 27 -0.67 3.46 17.48
N GLY A 28 -1.88 3.21 17.98
CA GLY A 28 -2.75 4.26 18.49
C GLY A 28 -2.33 4.65 19.91
N ASP A 29 -2.80 5.80 20.38
CA ASP A 29 -2.51 6.30 21.74
C ASP A 29 -3.22 5.48 22.84
N ILE A 30 -4.25 4.70 22.49
CA ILE A 30 -4.97 3.81 23.41
C ILE A 30 -4.50 2.37 23.24
N LYS A 31 -4.44 1.88 21.99
CA LYS A 31 -4.07 0.48 21.69
C LYS A 31 -3.39 0.37 20.33
N SER A 32 -2.43 -0.55 20.24
CA SER A 32 -1.81 -0.92 18.96
C SER A 32 -2.63 -1.99 18.22
N GLY A 33 -2.52 -1.98 16.90
CA GLY A 33 -3.17 -2.93 16.01
C GLY A 33 -2.28 -3.29 14.84
N VAL A 34 -2.83 -4.09 13.93
CA VAL A 34 -2.14 -4.57 12.73
C VAL A 34 -3.02 -4.34 11.50
N PRO A 35 -2.43 -4.33 10.30
CA PRO A 35 -3.21 -4.33 9.06
C PRO A 35 -4.19 -5.49 9.02
N ARG A 36 -5.23 -5.36 8.19
CA ARG A 36 -6.20 -6.45 7.95
C ARG A 36 -5.51 -7.75 7.56
N MET A 37 -4.43 -7.65 6.80
CA MET A 37 -3.68 -8.80 6.30
C MET A 37 -2.93 -9.48 7.43
N GLY A 38 -3.11 -10.79 7.53
CA GLY A 38 -2.41 -11.65 8.47
C GLY A 38 -1.06 -12.08 7.94
N PRO A 39 -0.25 -12.77 8.77
CA PRO A 39 0.95 -13.42 8.30
C PRO A 39 0.63 -14.45 7.21
N THR A 40 1.57 -14.67 6.29
CA THR A 40 1.41 -15.59 5.17
C THR A 40 2.60 -16.54 5.02
N THR A 41 2.32 -17.74 4.52
CA THR A 41 3.32 -18.70 4.01
C THR A 41 3.45 -18.65 2.49
N HIS A 42 2.83 -17.66 1.84
CA HIS A 42 2.82 -17.53 0.39
C HIS A 42 4.24 -17.40 -0.16
N ASN A 43 4.54 -18.11 -1.26
CA ASN A 43 5.86 -18.10 -1.91
C ASN A 43 6.29 -16.70 -2.40
N HIS A 44 5.33 -15.78 -2.55
CA HIS A 44 5.54 -14.36 -2.83
C HIS A 44 4.85 -13.52 -1.75
N PRO A 45 5.49 -13.34 -0.59
CA PRO A 45 4.87 -12.64 0.55
C PRO A 45 4.59 -11.18 0.23
N ASP A 46 5.44 -10.50 -0.55
CA ASP A 46 5.27 -9.10 -0.92
C ASP A 46 3.96 -8.86 -1.70
N GLN A 47 3.63 -9.73 -2.67
CA GLN A 47 2.37 -9.65 -3.43
C GLN A 47 1.15 -10.01 -2.56
N TYR A 48 1.38 -10.83 -1.53
CA TYR A 48 0.37 -11.08 -0.53
C TYR A 48 0.20 -9.84 0.38
N TYR A 49 1.23 -9.14 0.81
CA TYR A 49 1.06 -7.99 1.70
C TYR A 49 0.76 -6.66 0.98
N ALA A 50 1.10 -6.55 -0.30
CA ALA A 50 0.81 -5.36 -1.09
C ALA A 50 0.42 -5.81 -2.49
N ARG A 51 -0.85 -5.59 -2.84
CA ARG A 51 -1.36 -5.93 -4.17
C ARG A 51 -1.23 -4.74 -5.12
N PRO A 52 -0.92 -4.98 -6.40
CA PRO A 52 -1.22 -4.00 -7.44
C PRO A 52 -2.69 -3.60 -7.36
N MET A 53 -2.95 -2.31 -7.54
CA MET A 53 -4.29 -1.74 -7.54
C MET A 53 -4.48 -0.83 -8.76
N CYS A 54 -5.75 -0.60 -9.10
CA CYS A 54 -6.18 0.45 -10.01
C CYS A 54 -7.03 1.45 -9.22
N PRO A 55 -6.53 2.65 -8.85
CA PRO A 55 -7.29 3.66 -8.11
C PRO A 55 -8.30 4.42 -8.98
N LYS A 56 -8.72 3.80 -10.10
CA LYS A 56 -9.66 4.35 -11.06
C LYS A 56 -10.94 3.51 -11.07
N PRO A 57 -12.08 4.08 -11.51
CA PRO A 57 -13.34 3.36 -11.61
C PRO A 57 -13.32 2.08 -12.47
N SER A 58 -12.45 1.98 -13.48
CA SER A 58 -12.34 0.80 -14.35
C SER A 58 -10.90 0.38 -14.64
N LEU A 59 -10.70 -0.92 -14.92
CA LEU A 59 -9.38 -1.48 -15.23
C LEU A 59 -8.78 -0.89 -16.50
N SER A 60 -9.62 -0.58 -17.48
CA SER A 60 -9.21 0.08 -18.73
C SER A 60 -8.50 1.42 -18.51
N GLN A 61 -8.76 2.09 -17.39
CA GLN A 61 -8.10 3.34 -17.03
C GLN A 61 -6.73 3.13 -16.37
N CYS A 62 -6.35 1.88 -16.12
CA CYS A 62 -5.07 1.46 -15.56
C CYS A 62 -4.34 0.44 -16.45
N GLU A 63 -4.80 0.26 -17.69
CA GLU A 63 -4.13 -0.56 -18.69
C GLU A 63 -2.76 0.03 -19.09
N GLY A 64 -1.85 -0.82 -19.56
CA GLY A 64 -0.55 -0.37 -20.06
C GLY A 64 0.53 -0.21 -19.00
N LEU A 65 0.42 -0.89 -17.85
CA LEU A 65 1.52 -0.96 -16.89
C LEU A 65 2.78 -1.57 -17.55
N PRO A 66 3.97 -0.98 -17.37
CA PRO A 66 5.19 -1.52 -17.95
C PRO A 66 5.50 -2.91 -17.35
N PRO A 67 6.19 -3.80 -18.09
CA PRO A 67 6.74 -5.01 -17.49
C PRO A 67 7.57 -4.69 -16.23
N PRO A 68 7.56 -5.55 -15.19
CA PRO A 68 7.03 -6.91 -15.14
C PRO A 68 5.61 -7.01 -14.55
N TYR A 69 4.88 -5.90 -14.46
CA TYR A 69 3.59 -5.91 -13.78
C TYR A 69 2.58 -6.78 -14.53
N LYS A 70 1.94 -7.70 -13.80
CA LYS A 70 0.87 -8.53 -14.36
C LYS A 70 -0.33 -7.63 -14.70
N PRO A 71 -1.15 -8.02 -15.69
CA PRO A 71 -2.43 -7.38 -15.95
C PRO A 71 -3.25 -7.30 -14.66
N LEU A 72 -3.85 -6.14 -14.41
CA LEU A 72 -4.77 -5.95 -13.29
C LEU A 72 -6.07 -6.72 -13.58
N ASP A 73 -6.63 -7.35 -12.54
CA ASP A 73 -7.92 -8.04 -12.57
C ASP A 73 -9.00 -7.24 -11.83
N GLU A 74 -10.27 -7.69 -11.87
CA GLU A 74 -11.37 -6.96 -11.22
C GLU A 74 -11.13 -6.73 -9.73
N THR A 75 -10.43 -7.65 -9.07
CA THR A 75 -10.12 -7.51 -7.64
C THR A 75 -9.15 -6.34 -7.39
N SER A 76 -8.43 -5.88 -8.41
CA SER A 76 -7.53 -4.73 -8.36
C SER A 76 -8.26 -3.39 -8.36
N LEU A 77 -9.58 -3.38 -8.65
CA LEU A 77 -10.46 -2.23 -8.42
C LEU A 77 -10.85 -2.08 -6.94
N ARG A 78 -10.40 -2.99 -6.07
CA ARG A 78 -10.69 -2.95 -4.64
C ARG A 78 -9.44 -2.50 -3.88
N PRO A 79 -9.50 -1.40 -3.10
CA PRO A 79 -8.36 -0.93 -2.29
C PRO A 79 -7.90 -1.91 -1.24
N CYS A 80 -8.85 -2.64 -0.67
CA CYS A 80 -8.63 -3.54 0.44
C CYS A 80 -8.98 -4.96 0.02
N ARG A 81 -8.32 -5.94 0.63
CA ARG A 81 -8.94 -7.27 0.69
C ARG A 81 -10.15 -7.20 1.61
N ARG A 82 -11.17 -7.97 1.22
CA ARG A 82 -12.39 -8.13 2.01
C ARG A 82 -12.04 -8.62 3.41
N ALA A 83 -12.47 -7.85 4.40
CA ALA A 83 -12.26 -8.15 5.80
C ALA A 83 -12.80 -9.55 6.16
N GLY A 84 -12.01 -10.38 6.85
CA GLY A 84 -12.37 -11.76 7.20
C GLY A 84 -12.07 -12.81 6.12
N SER A 85 -11.57 -12.41 4.95
CA SER A 85 -11.06 -13.37 3.94
C SER A 85 -9.69 -13.94 4.34
N ASP A 86 -9.27 -15.02 3.69
CA ASP A 86 -7.94 -15.66 3.89
C ASP A 86 -6.75 -14.69 3.75
N GLY A 87 -6.94 -13.60 3.01
CA GLY A 87 -5.94 -12.54 2.81
C GLY A 87 -6.06 -11.35 3.78
N ALA A 88 -7.07 -11.35 4.65
CA ALA A 88 -7.40 -10.26 5.57
C ALA A 88 -8.07 -10.76 6.88
N PRO A 89 -7.43 -11.68 7.64
CA PRO A 89 -8.00 -12.28 8.85
C PRO A 89 -8.03 -11.39 10.10
N ASN A 90 -7.26 -10.29 10.16
CA ASN A 90 -7.02 -9.53 11.39
C ASN A 90 -8.16 -8.55 11.75
N MET A 91 -9.38 -9.05 11.89
CA MET A 91 -10.58 -8.23 12.10
C MET A 91 -10.71 -7.61 13.49
N LEU A 92 -10.01 -8.16 14.48
CA LEU A 92 -10.16 -7.78 15.88
C LEU A 92 -8.91 -7.10 16.45
N SER A 93 -7.83 -7.06 15.68
CA SER A 93 -6.54 -6.49 16.08
C SER A 93 -6.43 -5.03 15.65
N LEU A 94 -7.42 -4.24 16.05
CA LEU A 94 -7.57 -2.85 15.65
C LEU A 94 -6.75 -1.94 16.56
N ALA A 95 -6.07 -0.96 15.96
CA ALA A 95 -5.48 0.13 16.74
C ALA A 95 -6.60 1.04 17.24
N GLU A 96 -6.45 1.57 18.45
CA GLU A 96 -7.44 2.45 19.06
C GLU A 96 -6.81 3.82 19.28
N VAL A 97 -7.48 4.85 18.81
CA VAL A 97 -6.96 6.22 18.78
C VAL A 97 -7.99 7.25 19.21
N THR A 98 -7.58 8.24 19.99
CA THR A 98 -8.42 9.39 20.36
C THR A 98 -8.59 10.34 19.17
N ARG A 99 -9.76 10.97 19.01
CA ARG A 99 -9.93 12.08 18.05
C ARG A 99 -8.92 13.20 18.29
N GLY A 100 -8.30 13.69 17.23
CA GLY A 100 -7.19 14.65 17.31
C GLY A 100 -5.85 14.02 17.71
N GLY A 101 -5.85 12.72 18.02
CA GLY A 101 -4.70 11.95 18.44
C GLY A 101 -3.80 11.52 17.28
N LYS A 102 -2.64 10.99 17.66
CA LYS A 102 -1.64 10.46 16.74
C LYS A 102 -1.85 8.97 16.53
N LEU A 103 -1.87 8.55 15.28
CA LEU A 103 -1.75 7.17 14.85
C LEU A 103 -0.38 6.98 14.21
N HIS A 104 0.52 6.26 14.89
CA HIS A 104 1.82 5.92 14.33
C HIS A 104 1.68 4.69 13.43
N ILE A 105 2.18 4.76 12.21
CA ILE A 105 2.12 3.67 11.24
C ILE A 105 3.54 3.31 10.80
N SER A 106 3.83 2.02 10.81
CA SER A 106 5.08 1.46 10.29
C SER A 106 4.83 0.57 9.08
N TRP A 107 5.65 0.70 8.05
CA TRP A 107 5.64 -0.18 6.88
C TRP A 107 7.01 -0.77 6.60
N MET A 108 7.03 -2.04 6.20
CA MET A 108 8.24 -2.70 5.75
C MET A 108 8.35 -2.36 4.28
N GLY A 109 9.51 -1.85 3.87
CA GLY A 109 9.88 -1.81 2.48
C GLY A 109 10.88 -2.91 2.23
N ASN A 110 10.52 -3.89 1.40
CA ASN A 110 11.55 -4.67 0.76
C ASN A 110 12.16 -3.73 -0.28
N GLY A 111 13.28 -3.11 0.10
CA GLY A 111 13.99 -2.17 -0.73
C GLY A 111 14.29 -2.83 -2.05
N HIS A 112 13.86 -2.21 -3.16
CA HIS A 112 14.76 -2.17 -4.28
C HIS A 112 16.11 -1.71 -3.72
N THR A 113 17.09 -2.60 -3.65
CA THR A 113 18.39 -2.43 -2.98
C THR A 113 19.24 -1.29 -3.57
N ASN A 114 18.68 -0.49 -4.49
CA ASN A 114 19.30 0.54 -5.29
C ASN A 114 18.46 1.85 -5.35
N SER A 115 17.66 2.19 -4.32
CA SER A 115 16.94 3.49 -4.24
C SER A 115 15.92 3.77 -5.38
N VAL A 116 15.46 2.73 -6.10
CA VAL A 116 14.59 2.87 -7.28
C VAL A 116 13.23 3.51 -6.96
N SER A 117 12.80 3.46 -5.70
CA SER A 117 11.55 4.05 -5.25
C SER A 117 11.76 5.31 -4.41
N ASP A 118 12.98 5.81 -4.26
CA ASP A 118 13.23 7.04 -3.49
C ASP A 118 12.56 8.23 -4.18
N GLY A 119 11.97 9.12 -3.38
CA GLY A 119 11.20 10.27 -3.85
C GLY A 119 9.80 9.93 -4.38
N THR A 120 9.36 8.67 -4.32
CA THR A 120 7.95 8.30 -4.57
C THR A 120 7.07 8.66 -3.37
N CYS A 121 5.75 8.69 -3.57
CA CYS A 121 4.79 9.11 -2.53
C CYS A 121 4.08 7.92 -1.90
N ILE A 122 4.02 7.92 -0.56
CA ILE A 122 3.04 7.16 0.21
C ILE A 122 1.84 8.06 0.51
N VAL A 123 0.65 7.56 0.24
CA VAL A 123 -0.62 8.24 0.43
C VAL A 123 -1.41 7.50 1.49
N PHE A 124 -1.99 8.25 2.43
CA PHE A 124 -2.90 7.72 3.43
C PHE A 124 -4.28 8.37 3.32
N LYS A 125 -5.32 7.54 3.32
CA LYS A 125 -6.71 7.98 3.31
C LYS A 125 -7.52 7.24 4.35
N MET A 126 -8.62 7.84 4.78
CA MET A 126 -9.56 7.27 5.73
C MET A 126 -10.98 7.23 5.16
N ALA A 127 -11.73 6.20 5.54
CA ALA A 127 -13.15 6.05 5.26
C ALA A 127 -13.85 5.40 6.47
N PRO A 128 -15.17 5.62 6.66
CA PRO A 128 -15.96 4.79 7.56
C PRO A 128 -15.79 3.30 7.24
N TYR A 129 -15.78 2.46 8.27
CA TYR A 129 -15.57 1.02 8.08
C TYR A 129 -16.57 0.41 7.10
N LYS A 130 -16.02 -0.37 6.15
CA LYS A 130 -16.75 -1.33 5.34
C LYS A 130 -15.91 -2.60 5.23
N GLU A 131 -16.58 -3.75 5.17
CA GLU A 131 -15.91 -5.04 4.98
C GLU A 131 -15.10 -5.05 3.67
N ASP A 132 -15.68 -4.52 2.60
CA ASP A 132 -15.05 -4.34 1.31
C ASP A 132 -15.35 -2.90 0.82
N PRO A 133 -14.48 -1.91 1.10
CA PRO A 133 -14.63 -0.55 0.61
C PRO A 133 -14.13 -0.41 -0.83
N SER A 134 -14.69 0.55 -1.55
CA SER A 134 -14.29 0.98 -2.89
C SER A 134 -13.43 2.25 -2.82
N TRP A 135 -12.79 2.64 -3.92
CA TRP A 135 -11.99 3.87 -3.98
C TRP A 135 -12.75 5.14 -3.61
N VAL A 136 -14.02 5.21 -4.03
CA VAL A 136 -14.86 6.40 -3.80
C VAL A 136 -15.27 6.55 -2.33
N ASP A 137 -15.10 5.52 -1.51
CA ASP A 137 -15.36 5.59 -0.08
C ASP A 137 -14.26 6.38 0.67
N PHE A 138 -13.03 6.38 0.15
CA PHE A 138 -11.86 7.05 0.75
C PHE A 138 -11.83 8.54 0.40
N THR A 139 -12.73 9.29 1.02
CA THR A 139 -12.91 10.73 0.80
C THR A 139 -12.07 11.62 1.71
N TRP A 140 -11.51 11.08 2.80
CA TRP A 140 -10.73 11.86 3.75
C TRP A 140 -9.23 11.62 3.57
N PRO A 141 -8.46 12.59 3.06
CA PRO A 141 -7.01 12.49 3.04
C PRO A 141 -6.46 12.61 4.46
N LEU A 142 -5.53 11.74 4.81
CA LEU A 142 -4.70 11.88 6.01
C LEU A 142 -3.29 12.37 5.66
N GLU A 143 -2.79 11.94 4.50
CA GLU A 143 -1.50 12.35 3.94
C GLU A 143 -1.54 12.12 2.42
N ASP A 144 -1.23 13.16 1.64
CA ASP A 144 -1.35 13.13 0.18
C ASP A 144 -0.03 12.76 -0.50
N CYS A 145 1.11 13.01 0.14
CA CYS A 145 2.40 12.51 -0.29
C CYS A 145 3.42 12.58 0.84
N LEU A 146 3.60 11.45 1.53
CA LEU A 146 4.76 11.24 2.35
C LEU A 146 5.89 10.68 1.47
N PRO A 147 7.02 11.39 1.33
CA PRO A 147 8.09 10.94 0.47
C PRO A 147 8.76 9.70 1.05
N PHE A 148 8.81 8.64 0.25
CA PHE A 148 9.52 7.42 0.58
C PHE A 148 11.02 7.62 0.31
N TYR A 149 11.84 7.29 1.30
CA TYR A 149 13.28 7.17 1.15
C TYR A 149 13.73 5.89 1.82
N HIS A 150 14.43 5.06 1.06
CA HIS A 150 15.07 3.88 1.59
C HIS A 150 16.12 4.27 2.62
N LYS A 151 15.97 3.74 3.85
CA LYS A 151 16.99 3.84 4.89
C LYS A 151 17.39 2.41 5.27
N ASN A 152 18.68 2.11 5.17
CA ASN A 152 19.27 0.86 5.67
C ASN A 152 19.23 0.84 7.21
N VAL A 153 18.07 0.54 7.80
CA VAL A 153 17.91 0.40 9.26
C VAL A 153 17.17 -0.88 9.56
N TYR A 154 17.71 -1.67 10.49
CA TYR A 154 17.22 -3.02 10.82
C TYR A 154 15.86 -3.04 11.55
N THR A 155 15.35 -1.89 12.01
CA THR A 155 14.07 -1.77 12.71
C THR A 155 13.38 -0.43 12.38
N ASP A 156 12.08 -0.49 12.06
CA ASP A 156 11.18 0.68 11.91
C ASP A 156 11.65 1.80 10.93
N ALA A 157 12.46 1.45 9.92
CA ALA A 157 13.12 2.40 9.02
C ALA A 157 12.16 3.33 8.26
N SER A 158 10.92 2.89 8.04
CA SER A 158 9.87 3.64 7.36
C SER A 158 8.60 3.69 8.19
N SER A 159 8.33 4.85 8.77
CA SER A 159 7.16 5.11 9.61
C SER A 159 6.69 6.56 9.50
N ALA A 160 5.47 6.82 9.94
CA ALA A 160 4.86 8.15 9.99
C ALA A 160 3.86 8.26 11.13
N ASP A 161 3.69 9.48 11.64
CA ASP A 161 2.57 9.83 12.51
C ASP A 161 1.48 10.47 11.67
N LEU A 162 0.28 9.89 11.66
CA LEU A 162 -0.91 10.49 11.08
C LEU A 162 -1.76 11.11 12.19
N ILE A 163 -2.32 12.28 11.93
CA ILE A 163 -3.26 12.93 12.85
C ILE A 163 -4.68 12.54 12.46
N ILE A 164 -5.42 11.91 13.37
CA ILE A 164 -6.84 11.67 13.17
C ILE A 164 -7.59 12.98 13.41
N PRO A 165 -8.43 13.47 12.47
CA PRO A 165 -9.12 14.74 12.65
C PRO A 165 -9.94 14.79 13.94
N ALA A 166 -9.86 15.90 14.68
CA ALA A 166 -10.54 16.07 15.97
C ALA A 166 -12.09 16.05 15.86
N ASN A 167 -12.62 16.34 14.67
CA ASN A 167 -14.05 16.32 14.37
C ASN A 167 -14.55 14.96 13.84
N THR A 168 -13.68 13.94 13.75
CA THR A 168 -14.09 12.57 13.38
C THR A 168 -15.12 12.07 14.40
N GLN A 169 -16.17 11.38 13.98
CA GLN A 169 -17.14 10.80 14.94
C GLN A 169 -16.56 9.51 15.55
N PRO A 170 -16.87 9.17 16.82
CA PRO A 170 -16.45 7.88 17.38
C PRO A 170 -16.97 6.70 16.54
N GLY A 171 -16.14 5.67 16.33
CA GLY A 171 -16.51 4.51 15.52
C GLY A 171 -15.33 3.78 14.88
N VAL A 172 -15.63 2.79 14.04
CA VAL A 172 -14.62 2.02 13.31
C VAL A 172 -14.38 2.65 11.94
N TYR A 173 -13.11 2.82 11.58
CA TYR A 173 -12.67 3.39 10.31
C TYR A 173 -11.66 2.49 9.63
N THR A 174 -11.61 2.58 8.30
CA THR A 174 -10.60 1.92 7.48
C THR A 174 -9.59 2.95 6.99
N ILE A 175 -8.33 2.67 7.23
CA ILE A 175 -7.17 3.43 6.74
C ILE A 175 -6.61 2.69 5.53
N LEU A 176 -6.56 3.38 4.40
CA LEU A 176 -5.88 2.96 3.19
C LEU A 176 -4.45 3.49 3.21
N TYR A 177 -3.49 2.59 3.04
CA TYR A 177 -2.13 2.89 2.61
C TYR A 177 -2.04 2.65 1.11
N MET A 178 -1.59 3.64 0.37
CA MET A 178 -1.33 3.53 -1.06
C MET A 178 0.07 4.02 -1.38
N TRP A 179 0.91 3.14 -1.89
CA TRP A 179 2.15 3.54 -2.52
C TRP A 179 1.87 3.92 -3.98
N SER A 180 2.07 5.19 -4.33
CA SER A 180 2.08 5.65 -5.72
C SER A 180 3.51 5.66 -6.26
N LYS A 181 3.82 4.74 -7.17
CA LYS A 181 5.06 4.79 -7.94
C LYS A 181 4.88 5.76 -9.12
N PHE A 182 5.93 6.49 -9.48
CA PHE A 182 5.98 7.16 -10.78
C PHE A 182 5.63 6.15 -11.89
N GLN A 183 4.78 6.54 -12.85
CA GLN A 183 4.24 5.70 -13.95
C GLN A 183 2.97 4.89 -13.67
N GLY A 184 2.11 5.32 -12.74
CA GLY A 184 0.72 4.84 -12.67
C GLY A 184 0.55 3.44 -12.05
N VAL A 185 1.61 2.89 -11.43
CA VAL A 185 1.53 1.66 -10.65
C VAL A 185 1.26 2.03 -9.19
N TYR A 186 0.25 1.40 -8.61
CA TYR A 186 -0.16 1.65 -7.23
C TYR A 186 -0.19 0.35 -6.44
N TYR A 187 0.23 0.41 -5.16
CA TYR A 187 0.21 -0.72 -4.23
C TYR A 187 -0.54 -0.40 -2.96
N GLY A 188 -1.43 -1.31 -2.55
CA GLY A 188 -2.41 -1.02 -1.51
C GLY A 188 -2.40 -2.00 -0.36
N THR A 189 -2.61 -1.47 0.82
CA THR A 189 -3.05 -2.25 1.97
C THR A 189 -3.99 -1.42 2.84
N CYS A 190 -4.80 -2.11 3.64
CA CYS A 190 -5.75 -1.48 4.53
C CYS A 190 -5.62 -1.98 5.96
N SER A 191 -5.89 -1.08 6.89
CA SER A 191 -5.93 -1.35 8.32
C SER A 191 -7.21 -0.77 8.88
N ASP A 192 -7.81 -1.42 9.87
CA ASP A 192 -8.98 -0.87 10.56
C ASP A 192 -8.55 -0.32 11.92
N ILE A 193 -9.19 0.77 12.33
CA ILE A 193 -8.94 1.46 13.61
C ILE A 193 -10.26 1.77 14.31
N VAL A 194 -10.21 1.91 15.63
CA VAL A 194 -11.31 2.47 16.43
C VAL A 194 -10.95 3.88 16.84
N VAL A 195 -11.84 4.83 16.55
CA VAL A 195 -11.73 6.24 16.94
C VAL A 195 -12.64 6.50 18.14
N HIS A 196 -12.09 7.12 19.19
CA HIS A 196 -12.77 7.48 20.45
C HIS A 196 -13.02 8.99 20.60
#